data_AF-A0A392WCV2-F1
#
_entry.id   AF-A0A392WCV2-F1
#
_cell.length_a   1.000
_cell.length_b   1.000
_cell.length_c   1.000
_cell.angle_alpha   90.00
_cell.angle_beta   90.00
_cell.angle_gamma   90.00
#
_symmetry.space_group_name_H-M   'P 1'
#
loop_
_entity.id
_entity.type
_entity.pdbx_description
1 polymer ?
#
loop_
_entity_poly.entity_id
_entity_poly.type
_entity_poly.pdbx_seq_one_letter_code
_entity_poly.pdbx_strand_id
1 'polypeptide(L)' 'ILLAEHLFGVFVLVVTPTRQLAFQLADQFHALGSSVCLRTVVVVGGMDMLKQTKELVARPHLVIATP' A
#
# COMPACT_ATOMS: atom_id res chain seq x y z
N ILE A 1 -11.15 -13.55 -12.61
CA ILE A 1 -10.90 -12.09 -12.73
C ILE A 1 -10.13 -11.68 -11.48
N LEU A 2 -8.82 -11.93 -11.49
CA LEU A 2 -7.92 -11.47 -10.44
C LEU A 2 -7.65 -10.00 -10.70
N LEU A 3 -7.60 -9.17 -9.64
CA LEU A 3 -7.11 -7.78 -9.72
C LEU A 3 -5.75 -7.66 -10.44
N ALA A 4 -5.01 -8.76 -10.55
CA ALA A 4 -3.74 -8.87 -11.25
C ALA A 4 -3.81 -8.77 -12.79
N GLU A 5 -4.97 -8.98 -13.44
CA GLU A 5 -5.01 -9.02 -14.92
C GLU A 5 -5.03 -7.65 -15.61
N HIS A 6 -5.24 -6.55 -14.87
CA HIS A 6 -5.19 -5.21 -15.46
C HIS A 6 -4.38 -4.22 -14.59
N LEU A 7 -3.13 -4.00 -14.98
CA LEU A 7 -2.10 -3.22 -14.27
C LEU A 7 -2.26 -1.69 -14.41
N PHE A 8 -3.43 -1.13 -14.12
CA PHE A 8 -3.60 0.33 -14.10
C PHE A 8 -3.35 0.93 -12.70
N GLY A 9 -2.07 1.06 -12.34
CA GLY A 9 -1.62 1.98 -11.28
C GLY A 9 -2.17 1.72 -9.87
N VAL A 10 -2.15 2.76 -9.04
CA VAL A 10 -2.71 2.74 -7.67
C VAL A 10 -4.22 2.92 -7.77
N PHE A 11 -5.00 1.96 -7.24
CA PHE A 11 -6.46 2.02 -7.23
C PHE A 11 -7.02 2.74 -6.01
N VAL A 12 -6.31 2.68 -4.88
CA VAL A 12 -6.78 3.19 -3.59
C VAL A 12 -5.66 3.94 -2.89
N LEU A 13 -5.99 5.13 -2.39
CA LEU A 13 -5.19 5.88 -1.42
C LEU A 13 -5.95 5.93 -0.09
N VAL A 14 -5.33 5.42 0.97
CA VAL A 14 -5.81 5.52 2.34
C VAL A 14 -4.97 6.55 3.07
N VAL A 15 -5.61 7.57 3.64
CA VAL A 15 -4.92 8.59 4.45
C VAL A 15 -5.28 8.39 5.91
N THR A 16 -4.28 8.35 6.78
CA THR A 16 -4.46 8.10 8.22
C THR A 16 -3.59 9.03 9.07
N PRO A 17 -4.03 9.48 10.25
CA PRO A 17 -3.34 10.53 10.99
C PRO A 17 -2.02 10.08 11.64
N THR A 18 -1.75 8.78 11.75
CA THR A 18 -0.54 8.30 12.44
C THR A 18 0.13 7.14 11.73
N ARG A 19 1.45 7.03 11.94
CA ARG A 19 2.29 5.96 11.41
C ARG A 19 1.86 4.59 11.92
N GLN A 20 1.54 4.50 13.21
CA GLN A 20 1.08 3.26 13.82
C GLN A 20 -0.21 2.75 13.18
N LEU A 21 -1.19 3.63 12.97
CA LEU A 21 -2.43 3.26 12.29
C LEU A 21 -2.18 2.86 10.83
N ALA A 22 -1.21 3.49 10.13
CA ALA A 22 -0.86 3.11 8.77
C ALA A 22 -0.36 1.67 8.66
N PHE A 23 0.53 1.25 9.56
CA PHE A 23 1.01 -0.14 9.60
C PHE A 23 -0.08 -1.12 10.03
N GLN A 24 -0.91 -0.76 11.02
CA GLN A 24 -2.03 -1.60 11.42
C GLN A 24 -3.00 -1.85 10.25
N LEU A 25 -3.32 -0.81 9.47
CA LEU A 25 -4.15 -0.95 8.27
C LEU A 25 -3.46 -1.84 7.22
N ALA A 26 -2.15 -1.69 7.01
CA ALA A 26 -1.40 -2.52 6.06
C ALA A 26 -1.51 -4.01 6.39
N ASP A 27 -1.38 -4.39 7.66
CA ASP A 27 -1.54 -5.77 8.12
C ASP A 27 -2.95 -6.30 7.85
N GLN A 28 -3.98 -5.48 8.11
CA GLN A 28 -5.38 -5.85 7.82
C GLN A 28 -5.62 -6.03 6.32
N PHE A 29 -5.11 -5.13 5.47
CA PHE A 29 -5.22 -5.26 4.02
C PHE A 29 -4.45 -6.45 3.48
N HIS A 30 -3.31 -6.79 4.06
CA HIS A 30 -2.56 -7.99 3.67
C HIS A 30 -3.34 -9.27 3.99
N ALA A 31 -3.92 -9.35 5.19
CA ALA A 31 -4.76 -10.48 5.59
C ALA A 31 -5.97 -10.66 4.66
N LEU A 32 -6.71 -9.58 4.41
CA LEU A 32 -7.91 -9.58 3.54
C LEU A 32 -7.56 -9.81 2.05
N GLY A 33 -6.45 -9.25 1.60
CA GLY A 33 -6.04 -9.22 0.19
C GLY A 33 -5.24 -10.44 -0.28
N SER A 34 -4.95 -11.38 0.62
CA SER A 34 -4.13 -12.57 0.35
C SER A 34 -4.69 -13.44 -0.79
N SER A 35 -6.02 -13.58 -0.87
CA SER A 35 -6.71 -14.37 -1.90
C SER A 35 -6.80 -13.70 -3.28
N VAL A 36 -6.51 -12.39 -3.37
CA VAL A 36 -6.66 -11.59 -4.60
C VAL A 36 -5.37 -10.95 -5.08
N CYS A 37 -4.23 -11.35 -4.52
CA CYS A 37 -2.90 -10.81 -4.83
C CYS A 37 -2.83 -9.27 -4.65
N LEU A 38 -3.43 -8.75 -3.57
CA LEU A 38 -3.38 -7.32 -3.27
C LEU A 38 -1.94 -6.88 -2.91
N ARG A 39 -1.39 -5.90 -3.64
CA ARG A 39 -0.10 -5.27 -3.32
C ARG A 39 -0.35 -3.95 -2.62
N THR A 40 0.19 -3.81 -1.41
CA THR A 40 0.03 -2.63 -0.56
C THR A 40 1.40 -2.02 -0.26
N VAL A 41 1.48 -0.69 -0.22
CA VAL A 41 2.66 0.05 0.27
C VAL A 41 2.25 1.03 1.37
N VAL A 42 3.14 1.26 2.34
CA VAL A 42 2.98 2.28 3.38
C VAL A 42 3.95 3.42 3.12
N VAL A 43 3.43 4.65 3.03
CA VAL A 43 4.21 5.87 2.77
C VAL A 43 4.06 6.84 3.93
N VAL A 44 5.06 6.88 4.81
CA VAL A 44 5.05 7.73 6.01
C VAL A 44 6.39 8.41 6.26
N GLY A 45 6.39 9.49 7.04
CA GLY A 45 7.60 10.22 7.41
C GLY A 45 8.53 9.44 8.36
N GLY A 46 9.84 9.67 8.21
CA GLY A 46 10.88 9.07 9.06
C GLY A 46 11.24 7.62 8.70
N MET A 47 10.84 7.15 7.52
CA MET A 47 11.20 5.85 6.94
C MET A 47 12.18 6.04 5.77
N ASP A 48 12.77 4.94 5.29
CA ASP A 48 13.69 4.97 4.14
C ASP A 48 12.94 5.34 2.85
N MET A 49 13.20 6.56 2.38
CA MET A 49 12.58 7.12 1.17
C MET A 49 12.95 6.37 -0.11
N LEU A 50 14.14 5.80 -0.20
CA LEU A 50 14.54 5.00 -1.38
C LEU A 50 13.78 3.69 -1.42
N LYS A 51 13.58 3.04 -0.26
CA LYS A 51 12.74 1.84 -0.15
C LYS A 51 11.30 2.14 -0.55
N GLN A 52 10.70 3.19 0.02
CA GLN A 52 9.32 3.60 -0.31
C GLN A 52 9.16 3.95 -1.79
N THR A 53 10.14 4.62 -2.38
CA THR A 53 10.13 4.96 -3.81
C THR A 53 10.15 3.70 -4.68
N LYS A 54 11.01 2.73 -4.37
CA LYS A 54 11.06 1.44 -5.10
C LYS A 54 9.73 0.70 -5.02
N GLU A 55 9.09 0.70 -3.85
CA GLU A 55 7.80 0.06 -3.64
C GLU A 55 6.67 0.76 -4.42
N LEU A 56 6.71 2.10 -4.52
CA LEU A 56 5.76 2.87 -5.36
C LEU A 56 5.97 2.62 -6.86
N VAL A 57 7.22 2.54 -7.32
CA VAL A 57 7.56 2.21 -8.72
C VAL A 57 7.05 0.83 -9.12
N ALA A 58 6.95 -0.11 -8.17
CA ALA A 58 6.37 -1.44 -8.39
C ALA A 58 4.84 -1.44 -8.59
N ARG A 59 4.21 -0.25 -8.66
CA ARG A 59 2.77 -0.06 -8.92
C ARG A 59 1.92 -0.92 -7.99
N PRO A 60 1.92 -0.62 -6.68
CA PRO A 60 1.04 -1.29 -5.73
C PRO A 60 -0.41 -0.94 -6.05
N HIS A 61 -1.32 -1.84 -5.69
CA HIS A 61 -2.76 -1.63 -5.85
C HIS A 61 -3.28 -0.60 -4.84
N LEU A 62 -2.68 -0.55 -3.65
CA LEU A 62 -3.12 0.28 -2.53
C LEU A 62 -1.92 1.01 -1.89
N VAL A 63 -2.09 2.30 -1.65
CA VAL A 63 -1.13 3.13 -0.90
C VAL A 63 -1.79 3.57 0.41
N ILE A 64 -1.11 3.38 1.53
CA ILE A 64 -1.52 3.90 2.84
C ILE A 64 -0.52 4.97 3.25
N ALA A 65 -0.99 6.19 3.53
CA ALA A 65 -0.11 7.30 3.82
C ALA A 65 -0.54 8.11 5.05
N THR A 66 0.43 8.76 5.67
CA THR A 66 0.18 9.89 6.58
C THR A 66 0.31 11.20 5.80
N PRO A 67 -0.50 12.24 6.10
CA PRO A 67 -0.32 13.58 5.54
C PRO A 67 1.08 14.15 5.80
#